data_AF-A0A392QR23-F1
#
_entry.id   AF-A0A392QR23-F1
#
_cell.length_a   1.000
_cell.length_b   1.000
_cell.length_c   1.000
_cell.angle_alpha   90.00
_cell.angle_beta   90.00
_cell.angle_gamma   90.00
#
_symmetry.space_group_name_H-M   'P 1'
#
loop_
_entity.id
_entity.type
_entity.pdbx_description
1 polymer ?
#
loop_
_entity_poly.entity_id
_entity_poly.type
_entity_poly.pdbx_seq_one_letter_code
_entity_poly.pdbx_strand_id
1 'polypeptide(L)'
;KVDSDPLQVAEATYVEPFDCLMVDAMELTPIKAVPEEEYAEKIKVVYPHAEEKLVDFLNRCKLNNTEVMLCPRCSAVCDKEATACLKDYMPFVNNK
;
A
#
# COMPACT_ATOMS: atom_id res chain seq x y z
N LYS A 1 -49.69 -4.03 -30.75
CA LYS A 1 -48.62 -4.78 -30.07
C LYS A 1 -47.87 -3.75 -29.25
N VAL A 2 -48.13 -3.72 -27.94
CA VAL A 2 -47.53 -2.74 -27.03
C VAL A 2 -46.11 -3.22 -26.75
N ASP A 3 -45.13 -2.35 -26.89
CA ASP A 3 -43.76 -2.61 -26.45
C ASP A 3 -43.77 -2.52 -24.93
N SER A 4 -43.81 -3.67 -24.27
CA SER A 4 -43.73 -3.75 -22.82
C SER A 4 -42.26 -3.59 -22.44
N ASP A 5 -41.88 -2.36 -22.11
CA ASP A 5 -40.59 -2.05 -21.49
C ASP A 5 -40.39 -2.96 -20.25
N PRO A 6 -39.35 -3.82 -20.21
CA PRO A 6 -39.08 -4.71 -19.08
C PRO A 6 -38.72 -3.99 -17.78
N LEU A 7 -38.53 -2.67 -17.81
CA LEU A 7 -38.11 -1.87 -16.66
C LEU A 7 -39.26 -1.48 -15.72
N GLN A 8 -40.46 -2.03 -15.90
CA GLN A 8 -41.57 -1.78 -14.98
C GLN A 8 -41.34 -2.47 -13.62
N VAL A 9 -40.79 -1.65 -12.72
CA VAL A 9 -40.92 -1.69 -11.26
C VAL A 9 -40.48 -3.00 -10.63
N ALA A 10 -39.17 -3.27 -10.65
CA ALA A 10 -38.58 -3.83 -9.46
C ALA A 10 -38.61 -2.72 -8.40
N GLU A 11 -39.28 -2.94 -7.27
CA GLU A 11 -39.11 -2.10 -6.09
C GLU A 11 -37.61 -2.12 -5.75
N ALA A 12 -36.89 -1.11 -6.22
CA ALA A 12 -35.51 -0.90 -5.83
C ALA A 12 -35.58 -0.53 -4.34
N THR A 13 -35.28 -1.50 -3.49
CA THR A 13 -35.05 -1.24 -2.06
C THR A 13 -33.90 -0.26 -1.98
N TYR A 14 -34.22 1.03 -1.86
CA TYR A 14 -33.24 2.06 -1.56
C TYR A 14 -32.67 1.73 -0.19
N VAL A 15 -31.52 1.07 -0.18
CA VAL A 15 -30.72 0.87 1.02
C VAL A 15 -29.89 2.14 1.17
N GLU A 16 -30.09 2.88 2.26
CA GLU A 16 -29.18 3.97 2.62
C GLU A 16 -27.75 3.40 2.68
N PRO A 17 -26.78 4.00 1.98
CA PRO A 17 -25.39 3.63 2.15
C PRO A 17 -25.07 3.73 3.63
N PHE A 18 -24.79 2.58 4.27
CA PHE A 18 -24.24 2.55 5.62
C PHE A 18 -23.02 3.46 5.63
N ASP A 19 -23.06 4.47 6.51
CA ASP A 19 -22.05 5.49 6.77
C ASP A 19 -20.87 5.41 5.80
N CYS A 20 -20.87 6.27 4.77
CA CYS A 20 -19.68 6.52 3.97
C CYS A 20 -18.53 6.71 4.96
N LEU A 21 -17.64 5.73 5.06
CA LEU A 21 -16.48 5.78 5.94
C LEU A 21 -15.69 7.01 5.51
N MET A 22 -15.91 8.12 6.22
CA MET A 22 -15.18 9.35 5.97
C MET A 22 -13.74 9.01 6.28
N VAL A 23 -12.93 8.90 5.23
CA VAL A 23 -11.51 8.65 5.37
C VAL A 23 -10.95 9.93 5.96
N ASP A 24 -10.44 9.84 7.19
CA ASP A 24 -9.88 10.97 7.90
C ASP A 24 -8.79 11.60 7.03
N ALA A 25 -8.80 12.93 6.92
CA ALA A 25 -7.84 13.65 6.10
C ALA A 25 -6.47 13.51 6.78
N MET A 26 -5.68 12.54 6.33
CA MET A 26 -4.34 12.34 6.86
C MET A 26 -3.47 13.51 6.41
N GLU A 27 -3.10 14.36 7.37
CA GLU A 27 -2.12 15.44 7.19
C GLU A 27 -0.91 14.88 6.45
N LEU A 28 -0.73 15.31 5.20
CA LEU A 28 0.37 14.86 4.35
C LEU A 28 1.66 15.43 4.93
N THR A 29 2.51 14.57 5.51
CA THR A 29 3.88 14.97 5.81
C THR A 29 4.55 15.44 4.51
N PRO A 30 5.33 16.53 4.51
CA PRO A 30 6.02 16.99 3.32
C PRO A 30 6.94 15.88 2.80
N ILE A 31 6.57 15.30 1.66
CA ILE A 31 7.33 14.23 1.04
C ILE A 31 8.64 14.81 0.52
N LYS A 32 9.77 14.28 1.01
CA LYS A 32 11.11 14.67 0.58
C LYS A 32 11.49 13.84 -0.65
N ALA A 33 11.74 14.52 -1.76
CA ALA A 33 12.39 13.90 -2.90
C ALA A 33 13.85 13.60 -2.54
N VAL A 34 14.26 12.34 -2.71
CA VAL A 34 15.65 11.91 -2.56
C VAL A 34 16.18 11.36 -3.87
N PRO A 35 17.50 11.43 -4.10
CA PRO A 35 18.13 10.77 -5.23
C PRO A 35 17.75 9.28 -5.29
N GLU A 36 17.61 8.74 -6.50
CA GLU A 36 17.23 7.35 -6.73
C GLU A 36 18.15 6.35 -6.01
N GLU A 37 19.45 6.64 -5.98
CA GLU A 37 20.47 5.84 -5.31
C GLU A 37 20.21 5.74 -3.79
N GLU A 38 19.91 6.85 -3.13
CA GLU A 38 19.60 6.88 -1.70
C GLU A 38 18.31 6.09 -1.41
N TYR A 39 17.31 6.23 -2.28
CA TYR A 39 16.05 5.50 -2.16
C TYR A 39 16.26 3.98 -2.33
N ALA A 40 17.10 3.58 -3.29
CA ALA A 40 17.42 2.18 -3.54
C ALA A 40 18.09 1.53 -2.32
N GLU A 41 19.03 2.22 -1.67
CA GLU A 41 19.65 1.73 -0.44
C GLU A 41 18.65 1.56 0.70
N LYS A 42 17.70 2.49 0.85
CA LYS A 42 16.62 2.36 1.85
C LYS A 42 15.70 1.18 1.55
N ILE A 43 15.37 0.92 0.28
CA ILE A 43 14.52 -0.21 -0.11
C ILE A 43 15.15 -1.56 0.23
N LYS A 44 16.47 -1.70 0.10
CA LYS A 44 17.19 -2.97 0.34
C LYS A 44 16.96 -3.52 1.74
N VAL A 45 16.80 -2.67 2.75
CA VAL A 45 16.54 -3.14 4.13
C VAL A 45 15.06 -3.45 4.37
N VAL A 46 14.16 -2.85 3.61
CA VAL A 46 12.70 -2.98 3.78
C VAL A 46 12.18 -4.30 3.21
N TYR A 47 12.73 -4.73 2.08
CA TYR A 47 12.27 -5.92 1.36
C TYR A 47 13.34 -7.03 1.39
N PRO A 48 12.95 -8.29 1.14
CA PRO A 48 13.91 -9.34 0.84
C PRO A 48 14.80 -8.94 -0.35
N HIS A 49 16.09 -9.21 -0.25
CA HIS A 49 16.98 -9.01 -1.40
C HIS A 49 16.66 -9.99 -2.53
N ALA A 50 17.01 -9.66 -3.77
CA ALA A 50 16.70 -10.49 -4.94
C ALA A 50 17.20 -11.94 -4.84
N GLU A 51 18.31 -12.17 -4.14
CA GLU A 51 18.92 -13.49 -3.93
C GLU A 51 18.66 -14.07 -2.53
N GLU A 52 17.99 -13.32 -1.66
CA GLU A 52 17.69 -13.75 -0.29
C GLU A 52 16.42 -14.61 -0.27
N LYS A 53 16.48 -15.77 0.38
CA LYS A 53 15.29 -16.59 0.56
C LYS A 53 14.37 -15.90 1.55
N LEU A 54 13.06 -16.03 1.34
CA LEU A 54 12.06 -15.47 2.25
C LEU A 54 12.28 -15.90 3.71
N VAL A 55 12.67 -17.17 3.95
CA VAL A 55 12.96 -17.66 5.32
C VAL A 55 14.13 -16.92 5.96
N ASP A 56 15.17 -16.59 5.17
CA ASP A 56 16.34 -15.87 5.66
C ASP A 56 15.97 -14.42 6.02
N PHE A 57 15.14 -13.77 5.19
CA PHE A 57 14.56 -12.46 5.49
C PHE A 57 13.73 -12.48 6.78
N LEU A 58 12.83 -13.46 6.95
CA LEU A 58 12.00 -13.57 8.16
C LEU A 58 12.86 -13.81 9.40
N ASN A 59 13.92 -14.61 9.29
CA ASN A 59 14.89 -14.80 10.36
C ASN A 59 15.63 -13.50 10.70
N ARG A 60 16.01 -12.70 9.70
CA ARG A 60 16.62 -11.38 9.90
C ARG A 60 15.70 -10.44 10.68
N CYS A 61 14.42 -10.34 10.28
CA CYS A 61 13.44 -9.54 11.02
C CYS A 61 13.27 -10.04 12.46
N LYS A 62 13.18 -11.37 12.65
CA LYS A 62 13.11 -11.98 13.98
C LYS A 62 14.33 -11.66 14.85
N LEU A 63 15.54 -11.72 14.29
CA LEU A 63 16.79 -11.38 15.00
C LEU A 63 16.84 -9.89 15.38
N ASN A 64 16.28 -9.02 14.54
CA ASN A 64 16.19 -7.58 14.78
C ASN A 64 14.97 -7.18 15.63
N ASN A 65 14.13 -8.15 16.01
CA ASN A 65 12.89 -7.95 16.74
C ASN A 65 11.94 -6.94 16.05
N THR A 66 11.88 -7.00 14.72
CA THR A 66 10.99 -6.20 13.87
C THR A 66 9.77 -7.02 13.44
N GLU A 67 8.64 -6.33 13.26
CA GLU A 67 7.42 -6.94 12.75
C GLU A 67 7.47 -7.01 11.23
N VAL A 68 6.92 -8.11 10.69
CA VAL A 68 6.78 -8.29 9.24
C VAL A 68 5.34 -8.00 8.85
N MET A 69 5.14 -7.30 7.74
CA MET A 69 3.83 -7.00 7.19
C MET A 69 3.72 -7.42 5.72
N LEU A 70 2.48 -7.60 5.27
CA LEU A 70 2.15 -7.81 3.87
C LEU A 70 1.54 -6.53 3.30
N CYS A 71 2.06 -6.08 2.17
CA CYS A 71 1.47 -4.97 1.44
C CYS A 71 0.08 -5.38 0.93
N PRO A 72 -1.01 -4.67 1.29
CA PRO A 72 -2.36 -5.04 0.87
C PRO A 72 -2.59 -4.88 -0.65
N ARG A 73 -1.73 -4.15 -1.36
CA ARG A 73 -1.86 -3.91 -2.81
C ARG A 73 -1.21 -4.99 -3.67
N CYS A 74 -0.04 -5.48 -3.26
CA CYS A 74 0.77 -6.40 -4.07
C CYS A 74 1.17 -7.68 -3.34
N SER A 75 0.74 -7.85 -2.09
CA SER A 75 1.09 -8.97 -1.22
C SER A 75 2.60 -9.17 -1.00
N ALA A 76 3.41 -8.14 -1.29
CA ALA A 76 4.83 -8.17 -1.00
C ALA A 76 5.06 -8.19 0.52
N VAL A 77 6.00 -9.04 0.96
CA VAL A 77 6.46 -9.11 2.34
C VAL A 77 7.47 -7.99 2.57
N CYS A 78 7.30 -7.21 3.65
CA CYS A 78 8.26 -6.19 4.05
C CYS A 78 8.38 -6.06 5.57
N ASP A 79 9.49 -5.48 6.00
CA ASP A 79 9.77 -5.14 7.39
C ASP A 79 9.03 -3.84 7.75
N LYS A 80 8.19 -3.89 8.78
CA LYS A 80 7.26 -2.81 9.16
C LYS A 80 8.02 -1.61 9.68
N GLU A 81 9.01 -1.81 10.53
CA GLU A 81 9.83 -0.76 11.13
C GLU A 81 10.71 -0.10 10.06
N ALA A 82 11.36 -0.89 9.20
CA ALA A 82 12.18 -0.36 8.11
C ALA A 82 11.34 0.47 7.12
N THR A 83 10.06 0.13 6.95
CA THR A 83 9.14 0.92 6.10
C THR A 83 8.95 2.35 6.63
N ALA A 84 9.16 2.62 7.92
CA ALA A 84 9.13 3.99 8.45
C ALA A 84 10.19 4.89 7.77
N CYS A 85 11.35 4.32 7.40
CA CYS A 85 12.40 5.03 6.67
C CYS A 85 12.00 5.41 5.23
N LEU A 86 10.86 4.93 4.72
CA LEU A 86 10.34 5.24 3.39
C LEU A 86 9.09 6.14 3.41
N LYS A 87 8.43 6.33 4.57
CA LYS A 87 7.14 7.04 4.64
C LYS A 87 7.23 8.49 4.12
N ASP A 88 8.33 9.16 4.38
CA ASP A 88 8.54 10.56 3.99
C ASP A 88 9.33 10.73 2.68
N TYR A 89 9.62 9.63 1.98
CA TYR A 89 10.52 9.64 0.83
C TYR A 89 9.84 9.12 -0.42
N MET A 90 9.98 9.87 -1.52
CA MET A 90 9.65 9.37 -2.84
C MET A 90 10.90 9.31 -3.71
N PRO A 91 11.03 8.28 -4.58
CA PRO A 91 12.10 8.24 -5.56
C PRO A 91 11.95 9.46 -6.45
N PHE A 92 13.01 10.26 -6.57
CA PHE A 92 13.00 11.42 -7.47
C PHE A 92 12.76 10.94 -8.90
N VAL A 93 11.59 11.27 -9.45
CA VAL A 93 11.26 10.98 -10.84
C VAL A 93 11.71 12.18 -11.67
N ASN A 94 12.78 12.01 -12.44
CA ASN A 94 13.14 12.98 -13.48
C ASN A 94 12.00 13.02 -14.50
N ASN A 95 11.13 14.03 -14.40
CA ASN A 95 10.16 14.36 -15.45
C ASN A 95 10.96 14.94 -16.62
N LYS A 96 11.43 14.08 -17.51
CA LYS A 96 12.09 14.48 -18.75
C LYS A 96 11.07 14.61 -19.87
#